data_AF-A0AAU3DSV8-F1
#
_entry.id   AF-A0AAU3DSV8-F1
#
_cell.length_a   1.000
_cell.length_b   1.000
_cell.length_c   1.000
_cell.angle_alpha   90.00
_cell.angle_beta   90.00
_cell.angle_gamma   90.00
#
_symmetry.space_group_name_H-M   'P 1'
#
loop_
_entity.id
_entity.type
_entity.pdbx_description
1 polymer ?
#
loop_
_entity_poly.entity_id
_entity_poly.type
_entity_poly.pdbx_seq_one_letter_code
_entity_poly.pdbx_strand_id
1 'polypeptide(L)'
;MKRIVEIVPARPGWYARWRLTPQATRCYRVSLWALLEEPDGVGREVVGIDCTGQWPGADDNEAGGEFVRYLFQTPDSGPPEDAEPPPGDADRRADGPRLQPVTAT
;
A
#
# COMPACT_ATOMS: atom_id res chain seq x y z
N MET A 1 14.17 -15.82 -3.84
CA MET A 1 13.17 -14.74 -3.67
C MET A 1 12.72 -14.73 -2.23
N LYS A 2 12.60 -13.54 -1.63
CA LYS A 2 12.01 -13.35 -0.30
C LYS A 2 10.60 -13.95 -0.27
N ARG A 3 10.17 -14.53 0.85
CA ARG A 3 8.80 -15.04 1.03
C ARG A 3 8.02 -14.12 1.95
N ILE A 4 6.74 -13.93 1.68
CA ILE A 4 5.83 -13.30 2.64
C ILE A 4 5.42 -14.35 3.69
N VAL A 5 5.65 -14.05 4.96
CA VAL A 5 5.35 -14.93 6.10
C VAL A 5 4.08 -14.47 6.82
N GLU A 6 3.87 -13.16 6.90
CA GLU A 6 2.70 -12.57 7.55
C GLU A 6 2.27 -11.30 6.82
N ILE A 7 0.97 -11.03 6.79
CA ILE A 7 0.40 -9.77 6.29
C ILE A 7 -0.64 -9.30 7.30
N VAL A 8 -0.56 -8.03 7.68
CA VAL A 8 -1.57 -7.36 8.53
C VAL A 8 -2.02 -6.05 7.90
N PRO A 9 -3.28 -5.63 8.11
CA PRO A 9 -3.74 -4.32 7.65
C PRO A 9 -2.97 -3.20 8.33
N ALA A 10 -2.59 -2.19 7.55
CA ALA A 10 -1.98 -0.99 8.09
C ALA A 10 -3.04 -0.09 8.74
N ARG A 11 -2.74 0.43 9.94
CA ARG A 11 -3.58 1.44 10.58
C ARG A 11 -3.59 2.72 9.72
N PRO A 12 -4.70 3.48 9.67
CA PRO A 12 -4.73 4.77 9.00
C PRO A 12 -3.61 5.69 9.47
N GLY A 13 -3.08 6.50 8.55
CA GLY A 13 -2.02 7.48 8.83
C GLY A 13 -0.62 7.09 8.34
N TRP A 14 -0.42 5.86 7.89
CA TRP A 14 0.85 5.45 7.27
C TRP A 14 0.89 5.72 5.77
N TYR A 15 2.01 6.24 5.29
CA TYR A 15 2.28 6.55 3.90
C TYR A 15 3.67 6.07 3.47
N ALA A 16 3.78 5.51 2.28
CA ALA A 16 5.05 5.27 1.59
C ALA A 16 5.33 6.47 0.69
N ARG A 17 6.48 7.13 0.89
CA ARG A 17 6.92 8.21 0.02
C ARG A 17 7.89 7.66 -1.02
N TRP A 18 7.58 7.93 -2.27
CA TRP A 18 8.39 7.59 -3.42
C TRP A 18 8.86 8.86 -4.11
N ARG A 19 10.07 8.81 -4.64
CA ARG A 19 10.65 9.83 -5.51
C ARG A 19 10.41 9.41 -6.96
N LEU A 20 9.67 10.23 -7.70
CA LEU A 20 9.30 9.95 -9.10
C LEU A 20 10.26 10.64 -10.08
N THR A 21 10.82 11.77 -9.67
CA THR A 21 11.90 12.49 -10.35
C THR A 21 12.85 13.06 -9.30
N PRO A 22 14.06 13.53 -9.64
CA PRO A 22 14.97 14.09 -8.65
C PRO A 22 14.39 15.28 -7.85
N GLN A 23 13.35 15.95 -8.36
CA GLN A 23 12.71 17.11 -7.73
C GLN A 23 11.30 16.82 -7.19
N ALA A 24 10.72 15.64 -7.43
CA ALA A 24 9.33 15.35 -7.09
C ALA A 24 9.18 14.05 -6.28
N THR A 25 8.45 14.15 -5.18
CA THR A 25 7.98 13.00 -4.40
C THR A 25 6.46 12.89 -4.46
N ARG A 26 5.98 11.66 -4.24
CA ARG A 26 4.55 11.37 -4.04
C ARG A 26 4.40 10.39 -2.89
N CYS A 27 3.38 10.62 -2.08
CA CYS A 27 2.99 9.76 -0.97
C CYS A 27 1.80 8.87 -1.39
N TYR A 28 1.92 7.57 -1.15
CA TYR A 28 0.80 6.63 -1.28
C TYR A 28 0.48 6.06 0.11
N ARG A 29 -0.80 5.87 0.41
CA ARG A 29 -1.21 5.31 1.70
C ARG A 29 -0.70 3.87 1.81
N VAL A 30 -0.07 3.51 2.93
CA VAL A 30 0.24 2.10 3.24
C VAL A 30 -1.05 1.38 3.55
N SER A 31 -1.33 0.30 2.82
CA SER A 31 -2.54 -0.51 2.99
C SER A 31 -2.28 -1.73 3.85
N LEU A 32 -1.08 -2.31 3.76
CA LEU A 32 -0.68 -3.53 4.46
C LEU A 32 0.74 -3.40 5.00
N TRP A 33 1.03 -4.11 6.09
CA TRP A 33 2.38 -4.45 6.51
C TRP A 33 2.61 -5.93 6.23
N ALA A 34 3.75 -6.26 5.63
CA ALA A 34 4.16 -7.63 5.37
C ALA A 34 5.48 -7.93 6.09
N LEU A 35 5.54 -9.09 6.74
CA LEU A 35 6.79 -9.69 7.22
C LEU A 35 7.35 -10.56 6.10
N LEU A 36 8.51 -10.16 5.59
CA LEU A 36 9.29 -10.89 4.61
C LEU A 36 10.37 -11.71 5.30
N GLU A 37 10.66 -12.89 4.75
CA GLU A 37 11.78 -13.72 5.18
C GLU A 37 12.66 -14.08 3.99
N GLU A 38 13.97 -14.01 4.19
CA GLU A 38 14.97 -14.41 3.21
C GLU A 38 14.89 -15.92 2.91
N PRO A 39 15.35 -16.38 1.74
CA PRO A 39 15.28 -17.79 1.36
C PRO A 39 15.99 -18.74 2.35
N ASP A 40 17.01 -18.23 3.04
CA ASP A 40 17.78 -18.99 4.04
C ASP A 40 17.09 -19.05 5.42
N GLY A 41 15.98 -18.33 5.61
CA GLY A 41 15.24 -18.27 6.86
C GLY A 41 15.91 -17.44 7.97
N VAL A 42 17.05 -16.80 7.70
CA VAL A 42 17.84 -16.09 8.71
C VAL A 42 17.49 -14.61 8.76
N GLY A 43 17.20 -14.00 7.60
CA GLY A 43 16.81 -12.59 7.49
C GLY A 43 15.29 -12.40 7.55
N ARG A 44 14.81 -11.47 8.39
CA ARG A 44 13.41 -11.03 8.40
C ARG A 44 13.31 -9.51 8.31
N GLU A 45 12.36 -9.03 7.52
CA GLU A 45 12.14 -7.61 7.26
C GLU A 45 10.65 -7.29 7.27
N VAL A 46 10.26 -6.16 7.85
CA VAL A 46 8.89 -5.65 7.75
C VAL A 46 8.84 -4.56 6.69
N VAL A 47 7.98 -4.74 5.69
CA VAL A 47 7.75 -3.78 4.62
C VAL A 47 6.30 -3.32 4.60
N GLY A 48 6.08 -2.05 4.29
CA GLY A 48 4.77 -1.49 4.03
C GLY A 48 4.46 -1.59 2.54
N ILE A 49 3.30 -2.16 2.22
CA ILE A 49 2.78 -2.22 0.86
C ILE A 49 1.80 -1.05 0.69
N ASP A 50 2.05 -0.20 -0.29
CA ASP A 50 1.18 0.94 -0.55
C ASP A 50 -0.11 0.55 -1.27
N CYS A 51 -1.02 1.51 -1.41
CA CYS A 51 -2.34 1.29 -2.01
C CYS A 51 -2.31 0.97 -3.51
N THR A 52 -1.14 1.07 -4.15
CA THR A 52 -0.92 0.64 -5.54
C THR A 52 -0.29 -0.75 -5.63
N GLY A 53 0.04 -1.37 -4.49
CA GLY A 53 0.68 -2.68 -4.42
C GLY A 53 2.21 -2.64 -4.41
N GLN A 54 2.81 -1.45 -4.42
CA GLN A 54 4.27 -1.28 -4.45
C GLN A 54 4.88 -1.35 -3.05
N TRP A 55 6.12 -1.85 -2.95
CA TRP A 55 6.88 -1.95 -1.71
C TRP A 55 8.39 -1.92 -1.97
N PRO A 56 9.24 -1.54 -1.00
CA PRO A 56 10.66 -1.32 -1.25
C PRO A 56 11.39 -2.60 -1.68
N GLY A 57 12.04 -2.56 -2.83
CA GLY A 57 12.81 -3.69 -3.36
C GLY A 57 11.99 -4.76 -4.07
N ALA A 58 10.71 -4.52 -4.35
CA ALA A 58 9.93 -5.38 -5.23
C ALA A 58 10.42 -5.27 -6.69
N ASP A 59 10.60 -6.41 -7.34
CA ASP A 59 11.03 -6.49 -8.74
C ASP A 59 9.93 -6.01 -9.71
N ASP A 60 8.67 -6.04 -9.28
CA ASP A 60 7.47 -5.72 -10.05
C ASP A 60 6.91 -4.31 -9.76
N ASN A 61 7.65 -3.49 -9.03
CA ASN A 61 7.29 -2.08 -8.85
C ASN A 61 7.22 -1.35 -10.20
N GLU A 62 6.42 -0.28 -10.23
CA GLU A 62 6.38 0.60 -11.38
C GLU A 62 7.76 1.22 -11.62
N ALA A 63 8.21 1.18 -12.88
CA ALA A 63 9.53 1.67 -13.25
C ALA A 63 9.66 3.19 -13.01
N GLY A 64 10.78 3.60 -12.43
CA GLY A 64 11.13 5.01 -12.24
C GLY A 64 10.79 5.60 -10.87
N GLY A 65 10.11 4.86 -10.00
CA GLY A 65 9.92 5.22 -8.60
C GLY A 65 11.07 4.74 -7.71
N GLU A 66 11.64 5.61 -6.90
CA GLU A 66 12.60 5.23 -5.85
C GLU A 66 11.96 5.40 -4.47
N PHE A 67 11.97 4.34 -3.67
CA PHE A 67 11.46 4.43 -2.30
C PHE A 67 12.33 5.37 -1.46
N VAL A 68 11.69 6.32 -0.77
CA VAL A 68 12.40 7.29 0.08
C VAL A 68 12.26 6.90 1.55
N ARG A 69 11.04 6.80 2.06
CA ARG A 69 10.74 6.49 3.46
C ARG A 69 9.27 6.19 3.70
N TYR A 70 9.00 5.56 4.83
CA TYR A 70 7.67 5.60 5.44
C TYR A 70 7.47 6.90 6.23
N LEU A 71 6.24 7.39 6.24
CA LEU A 71 5.79 8.55 7.00
C LEU A 71 4.53 8.18 7.77
N PHE A 72 4.47 8.57 9.04
CA PHE A 72 3.24 8.49 9.83
C PHE A 72 2.69 9.91 10.05
N GLN A 73 1.45 10.12 9.68
CA GLN A 73 0.66 11.30 10.05
C GLN A 73 -0.56 10.85 10.83
N THR A 74 -0.81 11.48 11.98
CA THR A 74 -2.02 11.20 12.73
C THR A 74 -3.25 11.60 11.91
N PRO A 75 -4.38 10.88 12.02
CA PRO A 75 -5.59 11.20 11.27
C PRO A 75 -6.04 12.67 11.39
N ASP A 76 -5.83 13.28 12.57
CA ASP A 76 -6.19 14.66 12.86
C ASP A 76 -5.33 15.71 12.13
N SER A 77 -4.15 15.31 11.63
CA SER A 77 -3.24 16.19 10.89
C SER A 77 -3.59 16.28 9.40
N GLY A 78 -4.50 15.44 8.91
CA GLY A 78 -4.75 15.26 7.50
C GLY A 78 -3.66 14.43 6.79
N PRO A 79 -3.76 14.24 5.47
CA PRO A 79 -2.75 13.55 4.67
C PRO A 79 -1.54 14.46 4.37
N PRO A 80 -0.38 13.88 4.00
CA PRO A 80 0.73 14.64 3.42
C PRO A 80 0.30 15.47 2.21
N GLU A 81 0.95 16.62 1.99
CA GLU A 81 0.65 17.52 0.86
C GLU A 81 0.81 16.84 -0.51
N ASP A 82 1.78 15.92 -0.61
CA ASP A 82 2.08 15.13 -1.81
C ASP A 82 1.36 13.78 -1.82
N ALA A 83 0.33 13.58 -0.99
CA ALA A 83 -0.43 12.35 -0.98
C ALA A 83 -1.31 12.21 -2.22
N GLU A 84 -1.27 11.04 -2.83
CA GLU A 84 -2.24 10.69 -3.87
C GLU A 84 -3.65 10.73 -3.28
N PRO A 85 -4.60 11.45 -3.90
CA PRO A 85 -5.98 11.47 -3.44
C PRO A 85 -6.52 10.03 -3.40
N PRO A 86 -7.32 9.67 -2.39
CA PRO A 86 -8.01 8.40 -2.44
C PRO A 86 -8.86 8.36 -3.73
N PRO A 87 -8.97 7.19 -4.40
CA PRO A 87 -9.90 7.07 -5.51
C PRO A 87 -11.28 7.50 -5.01
N GLY A 88 -11.86 8.52 -5.66
CA GLY A 88 -13.15 9.06 -5.26
C GLY A 88 -14.23 7.99 -5.30
N ASP A 89 -15.33 8.19 -4.57
CA ASP A 89 -16.48 7.27 -4.52
C ASP A 89 -17.08 6.91 -5.90
N ALA A 90 -16.70 7.63 -6.97
CA ALA A 90 -17.08 7.34 -8.35
C ALA A 90 -16.56 5.99 -8.88
N ASP A 91 -15.47 5.45 -8.33
CA ASP A 91 -14.91 4.14 -8.72
C ASP A 91 -15.40 2.98 -7.84
N ARG A 92 -16.28 3.26 -6.87
CA ARG A 92 -16.85 2.24 -5.98
C ARG A 92 -17.97 1.47 -6.70
N ARG A 93 -17.59 0.64 -7.67
CA ARG A 93 -18.38 -0.41 -8.34
C ARG A 93 -19.90 -0.25 -8.18
N ALA A 94 -20.49 0.59 -9.03
CA ALA A 94 -21.95 0.58 -9.23
C ALA A 94 -22.40 -0.66 -10.05
N ASP A 95 -21.50 -1.34 -10.76
CA ASP A 95 -21.81 -2.41 -11.74
C ASP A 95 -21.36 -3.83 -11.31
N GLY A 96 -21.38 -4.14 -10.02
CA GLY A 96 -21.27 -5.53 -9.56
C GLY A 96 -22.63 -6.24 -9.61
N PRO A 97 -22.76 -7.48 -10.11
CA PRO A 97 -24.03 -8.20 -10.08
C PRO A 97 -24.50 -8.36 -8.63
N ARG A 98 -25.69 -7.82 -8.36
CA ARG A 98 -26.34 -7.87 -7.05
C ARG A 98 -26.70 -9.33 -6.76
N LEU A 99 -25.98 -9.99 -5.86
CA LEU A 99 -26.38 -11.30 -5.35
C LEU A 99 -27.70 -11.12 -4.59
N GLN A 100 -28.80 -11.52 -5.20
CA GLN A 100 -30.11 -11.54 -4.53
C GLN A 100 -30.09 -12.65 -3.47
N PRO A 101 -30.62 -12.40 -2.26
CA PRO A 101 -30.80 -13.46 -1.28
C PRO A 101 -31.76 -14.50 -1.86
N VAL A 102 -31.31 -15.75 -2.00
CA VAL A 102 -32.20 -16.86 -2.31
C VAL A 102 -32.91 -17.23 -1.02
N THR A 103 -34.20 -16.95 -0.94
CA THR A 103 -35.04 -17.47 0.13
C THR A 103 -35.18 -18.98 -0.07
N ALA A 104 -34.67 -19.77 0.87
CA ALA A 104 -34.90 -21.21 0.89
C ALA A 104 -36.38 -21.47 1.19
N THR A 105 -37.00 -22.33 0.36
CA THR A 105 -38.33 -22.94 0.59
C THR A 105 -38.15 -24.40 1.00
#